data_AF-A0AAU9KPI3-F1
#
_entry.id   AF-A0AAU9KPI3-F1
#
_cell.length_a   1.000
_cell.length_b   1.000
_cell.length_c   1.000
_cell.angle_alpha   90.00
_cell.angle_beta   90.00
_cell.angle_gamma   90.00
#
_symmetry.space_group_name_H-M   'P 1'
#
loop_
_entity.id
_entity.type
_entity.pdbx_description
1 polymer ?
#
loop_
_entity_poly.entity_id
_entity_poly.type
_entity_poly.pdbx_seq_one_letter_code
_entity_poly.pdbx_strand_id
1 'polypeptide(L)'
;MSFRKTDIISENHLRAGFDDGKDKRHLSRTNDQEPDTNQPLTNSEDRGYLSSLVTPVKSVVTEVFGDIPKVVEHMKALLVLCANQIRVNEGFHHHNLKITNAEDDFFGHKTYREWANDVLTMFQGDHVVAQYAIILTLTNEHFHADMGVRSMLEKAITLYPIKRELVDLEDAQIKYWADKDMLPSNVFKWLNFNKDNVLDRRLLAQWTAFLTHRHENSLDKDLVDDEKVYEMLIKEMAKMYKTSDLVDIIVKAEKKEPQSTHLEDDCLGLRIGAV
;
A
#
# COMPACT_ATOMS: atom_id res chain seq x y z
N MET A 1 29.37 6.43 -35.21
CA MET A 1 29.19 6.94 -33.83
C MET A 1 29.43 5.78 -32.88
N SER A 2 30.52 5.86 -32.12
CA SER A 2 31.06 4.79 -31.28
C SER A 2 30.88 5.20 -29.82
N PHE A 3 30.17 4.40 -29.04
CA PHE A 3 30.06 4.60 -27.60
C PHE A 3 31.12 3.74 -26.89
N ARG A 4 32.08 4.42 -26.26
CA ARG A 4 33.10 3.82 -25.41
C ARG A 4 32.50 3.50 -24.03
N LYS A 5 32.86 2.32 -23.53
CA LYS A 5 32.76 1.90 -22.13
C LYS A 5 33.45 2.91 -21.22
N THR A 6 32.80 3.30 -20.13
CA THR A 6 33.42 3.99 -19.00
C THR A 6 33.85 2.98 -17.94
N ASP A 7 35.09 3.18 -17.51
CA ASP A 7 35.84 2.38 -16.57
C ASP A 7 35.41 2.58 -15.11
N ILE A 8 35.61 1.51 -14.34
CA ILE A 8 35.48 1.38 -12.89
C ILE A 8 36.76 1.94 -12.24
N ILE A 9 36.62 2.86 -11.28
CA ILE A 9 37.69 3.42 -10.43
C ILE A 9 37.29 3.07 -8.98
N SER A 10 37.87 2.02 -8.39
CA SER A 10 39.09 1.98 -7.54
C SER A 10 38.79 2.12 -6.05
N GLU A 11 38.82 0.99 -5.33
CA GLU A 11 38.91 0.91 -3.87
C GLU A 11 40.33 1.28 -3.39
N ASN A 12 40.43 2.32 -2.56
CA ASN A 12 41.58 2.58 -1.69
C ASN A 12 41.23 2.04 -0.29
N HIS A 13 41.95 1.02 0.19
CA HIS A 13 43.13 1.16 1.07
C HIS A 13 42.85 1.88 2.39
N LEU A 14 42.57 1.11 3.46
CA LEU A 14 43.13 1.37 4.78
C LEU A 14 43.64 0.06 5.41
N ARG A 15 44.94 0.06 5.61
CA ARG A 15 45.80 -0.96 6.19
C ARG A 15 46.15 -0.46 7.59
N ALA A 16 45.85 -1.24 8.63
CA ALA A 16 46.44 -1.07 9.96
C ALA A 16 46.72 -2.45 10.53
N GLY A 17 48.01 -2.79 10.61
CA GLY A 17 48.50 -3.93 11.36
C GLY A 17 49.17 -3.45 12.64
N PHE A 18 49.06 -4.26 13.69
CA PHE A 18 49.86 -4.35 14.93
C PHE A 18 49.25 -5.56 15.68
N ASP A 19 49.92 -6.50 16.33
CA ASP A 19 51.31 -6.93 16.44
C ASP A 19 51.25 -8.28 17.22
N ASP A 20 52.23 -9.14 16.98
CA ASP A 20 52.37 -10.50 17.50
C ASP A 20 52.87 -10.46 18.95
N GLY A 21 52.32 -11.31 19.80
CA GLY A 21 52.57 -11.28 21.24
C GLY A 21 52.38 -12.65 21.89
N LYS A 22 53.07 -13.66 21.36
CA LYS A 22 53.29 -14.93 22.06
C LYS A 22 54.13 -14.67 23.31
N ASP A 23 53.60 -15.03 24.47
CA ASP A 23 54.47 -15.37 25.60
C ASP A 23 53.92 -16.56 26.37
N LYS A 24 54.68 -17.66 26.25
CA LYS A 24 54.52 -18.91 26.98
C LYS A 24 55.20 -18.75 28.33
N ARG A 25 54.49 -18.97 29.43
CA ARG A 25 55.12 -19.41 30.69
C ARG A 25 54.39 -20.61 31.26
N HIS A 26 55.20 -21.63 31.53
CA HIS A 26 54.86 -22.94 32.04
C HIS A 26 54.57 -22.93 33.55
N LEU A 27 53.59 -23.75 33.92
CA LEU A 27 53.50 -24.65 35.08
C LEU A 27 53.57 -24.05 36.50
N SER A 28 52.48 -24.20 37.24
CA SER A 28 52.44 -25.09 38.41
C SER A 28 51.01 -25.54 38.72
N ARG A 29 50.93 -26.79 39.19
CA ARG A 29 49.77 -27.68 39.32
C ARG A 29 49.57 -27.97 40.81
N THR A 30 48.34 -27.85 41.31
CA THR A 30 47.72 -28.63 42.41
C THR A 30 46.21 -28.33 42.36
N ASN A 31 45.34 -29.28 41.97
CA ASN A 31 44.51 -30.11 42.87
C ASN A 31 43.64 -29.23 43.81
N ASP A 32 42.31 -29.25 43.84
CA ASP A 32 41.34 -30.35 43.71
C ASP A 32 39.92 -29.85 43.33
N GLN A 33 39.06 -30.81 42.95
CA GLN A 33 37.60 -30.78 42.82
C GLN A 33 36.94 -30.21 41.55
N GLU A 34 36.60 -31.13 40.63
CA GLU A 34 35.47 -31.00 39.68
C GLU A 34 34.15 -30.83 40.45
N PRO A 35 33.34 -29.78 40.14
CA PRO A 35 31.91 -29.83 40.36
C PRO A 35 31.23 -30.39 39.09
N ASP A 36 30.49 -31.46 39.30
CA ASP A 36 29.59 -32.13 38.36
C ASP A 36 28.59 -31.12 37.74
N THR A 37 28.90 -30.60 36.55
CA THR A 37 28.00 -29.73 35.78
C THR A 37 26.98 -30.55 35.02
N ASN A 38 26.04 -31.13 35.76
CA ASN A 38 24.76 -31.61 35.25
C ASN A 38 23.61 -31.23 36.20
N GLN A 39 23.59 -29.98 36.64
CA GLN A 39 22.39 -29.38 37.25
C GLN A 39 21.64 -28.53 36.22
N PRO A 40 20.34 -28.76 35.97
CA PRO A 40 19.53 -27.89 35.16
C PRO A 40 19.36 -26.55 35.89
N LEU A 41 19.87 -25.47 35.31
CA LEU A 41 19.57 -24.10 35.72
C LEU A 41 18.06 -23.87 35.60
N THR A 42 17.33 -24.06 36.70
CA THR A 42 15.90 -23.79 36.83
C THR A 42 15.69 -22.73 37.91
N ASN A 43 16.33 -21.58 37.73
CA ASN A 43 16.07 -20.41 38.56
C ASN A 43 14.91 -19.63 37.94
N SER A 44 13.76 -19.59 38.62
CA SER A 44 12.56 -18.87 38.19
C SER A 44 12.70 -17.35 38.18
N GLU A 45 13.77 -16.82 38.77
CA GLU A 45 14.00 -15.38 38.95
C GLU A 45 14.54 -14.72 37.66
N ASP A 46 15.31 -15.43 36.83
CA ASP A 46 15.80 -14.92 35.54
C ASP A 46 14.68 -14.77 34.49
N ARG A 47 13.57 -15.50 34.65
CA ARG A 47 12.38 -15.34 33.79
C ARG A 47 11.67 -14.01 34.03
N GLY A 48 11.70 -13.50 35.26
CA GLY A 48 11.10 -12.20 35.60
C GLY A 48 11.82 -11.04 34.91
N TYR A 49 13.15 -11.09 34.88
CA TYR A 49 14.00 -10.04 34.30
C TYR A 49 13.96 -10.03 32.76
N LEU A 50 13.85 -11.19 32.13
CA LEU A 50 13.63 -11.26 30.68
C LEU A 50 12.22 -10.79 30.30
N SER A 51 11.19 -11.10 31.11
CA SER A 51 9.81 -10.66 30.83
C SER A 51 9.65 -9.13 30.90
N SER A 52 10.41 -8.46 31.77
CA SER A 52 10.37 -7.00 31.91
C SER A 52 11.09 -6.27 30.77
N LEU A 53 12.00 -6.96 30.06
CA LEU A 53 12.70 -6.45 28.88
C LEU A 53 11.95 -6.72 27.56
N VAL A 54 11.03 -7.68 27.54
CA VAL A 54 10.23 -8.01 26.35
C VAL A 54 9.34 -6.84 25.93
N THR A 55 8.71 -6.13 26.88
CA THR A 55 7.80 -5.02 26.55
C THR A 55 8.54 -3.80 25.96
N PRO A 56 9.66 -3.33 26.53
CA PRO A 56 10.46 -2.26 25.93
C PRO A 56 11.05 -2.65 24.57
N VAL A 57 11.57 -3.87 24.41
CA VAL A 57 12.12 -4.34 23.14
C VAL A 57 11.03 -4.46 22.08
N LYS A 58 9.86 -5.01 22.43
CA LYS A 58 8.71 -5.09 21.52
C LYS A 58 8.23 -3.70 21.12
N SER A 59 8.23 -2.73 22.04
CA SER A 59 7.89 -1.34 21.75
C SER A 59 8.87 -0.71 20.76
N VAL A 60 10.18 -0.83 21.00
CA VAL A 60 11.22 -0.29 20.10
C VAL A 60 11.18 -0.98 18.74
N VAL A 61 10.97 -2.28 18.71
CA VAL A 61 10.87 -3.05 17.47
C VAL A 61 9.60 -2.67 16.70
N THR A 62 8.47 -2.46 17.36
CA THR A 62 7.24 -1.95 16.72
C THR A 62 7.35 -0.50 16.29
N GLU A 63 8.12 0.32 17.00
CA GLU A 63 8.39 1.71 16.65
C GLU A 63 9.26 1.81 15.39
N VAL A 64 10.28 0.95 15.27
CA VAL A 64 11.24 0.94 14.15
C VAL A 64 10.72 0.18 12.93
N PHE A 65 10.08 -0.97 13.13
CA PHE A 65 9.68 -1.87 12.04
C PHE A 65 8.17 -1.99 11.86
N GLY A 66 7.36 -1.29 12.65
CA GLY A 66 5.92 -1.47 12.66
C GLY A 66 5.49 -2.81 13.25
N ASP A 67 4.24 -3.20 12.98
CA ASP A 67 3.70 -4.49 13.39
C ASP A 67 4.34 -5.62 12.56
N ILE A 68 5.39 -6.26 13.10
CA ILE A 68 6.17 -7.31 12.41
C ILE A 68 5.27 -8.37 11.75
N PRO A 69 4.28 -8.96 12.43
CA PRO A 69 3.31 -9.84 11.78
C PRO A 69 2.69 -9.28 10.50
N LYS A 70 2.22 -8.02 10.51
CA LYS A 70 1.66 -7.38 9.30
C LYS A 70 2.71 -7.22 8.20
N VAL A 71 3.93 -6.85 8.57
CA VAL A 71 5.05 -6.70 7.64
C VAL A 71 5.42 -8.04 7.00
N VAL A 72 5.44 -9.13 7.77
CA VAL A 72 5.69 -10.48 7.26
C VAL A 72 4.57 -10.94 6.33
N GLU A 73 3.30 -10.73 6.69
CA GLU A 73 2.17 -11.07 5.81
C GLU A 73 2.17 -10.25 4.52
N HIS A 74 2.48 -8.96 4.59
CA HIS A 74 2.64 -8.12 3.41
C HIS A 74 3.78 -8.62 2.50
N MET A 75 4.94 -8.97 3.07
CA MET A 75 6.05 -9.55 2.31
C MET A 75 5.68 -10.89 1.65
N LYS A 76 4.94 -11.76 2.34
CA LYS A 76 4.43 -13.01 1.75
C LYS A 76 3.52 -12.72 0.55
N ALA A 77 2.58 -11.79 0.70
CA ALA A 77 1.68 -11.39 -0.39
C ALA A 77 2.47 -10.85 -1.60
N LEU A 78 3.47 -9.99 -1.37
CA LEU A 78 4.35 -9.49 -2.43
C LEU A 78 5.16 -10.59 -3.11
N LEU A 79 5.69 -11.55 -2.35
CA LEU A 79 6.42 -12.69 -2.91
C LEU A 79 5.54 -13.55 -3.82
N VAL A 80 4.31 -13.86 -3.38
CA VAL A 80 3.34 -14.62 -4.17
C VAL A 80 2.92 -13.83 -5.42
N LEU A 81 2.69 -12.52 -5.29
CA LEU A 81 2.40 -11.62 -6.41
C LEU A 81 3.52 -11.67 -7.44
N CYS A 82 4.76 -11.38 -7.04
CA CYS A 82 5.93 -11.38 -7.92
C CYS A 82 6.16 -12.74 -8.60
N ALA A 83 5.97 -13.85 -7.88
CA ALA A 83 6.17 -15.19 -8.42
C ALA A 83 5.17 -15.55 -9.51
N ASN A 84 3.94 -15.02 -9.45
CA ASN A 84 2.88 -15.37 -10.39
C ASN A 84 2.59 -14.28 -11.44
N GLN A 85 3.02 -13.03 -11.25
CA GLN A 85 2.65 -11.93 -12.14
C GLN A 85 3.05 -12.15 -13.60
N ILE A 86 4.18 -12.82 -13.86
CA ILE A 86 4.59 -13.17 -15.23
C ILE A 86 3.53 -14.04 -15.89
N ARG A 87 3.02 -15.06 -15.18
CA ARG A 87 1.98 -15.97 -15.67
C ARG A 87 0.64 -15.26 -15.85
N VAL A 88 0.33 -14.30 -14.99
CA VAL A 88 -0.86 -13.44 -15.13
C VAL A 88 -0.81 -12.67 -16.45
N ASN A 89 0.33 -12.02 -16.74
CA ASN A 89 0.53 -11.25 -17.98
C ASN A 89 0.53 -12.17 -19.21
N GLU A 90 1.20 -13.32 -19.16
CA GLU A 90 1.16 -14.31 -20.24
C GLU A 90 -0.26 -14.82 -20.49
N GLY A 91 -1.03 -15.09 -19.43
CA GLY A 91 -2.43 -15.48 -19.52
C GLY A 91 -3.29 -14.41 -20.19
N PHE A 92 -3.03 -13.13 -19.92
CA PHE A 92 -3.74 -12.03 -20.55
C PHE A 92 -3.57 -12.04 -22.08
N HIS A 93 -2.32 -12.20 -22.53
CA HIS A 93 -2.02 -12.32 -23.97
C HIS A 93 -2.54 -13.62 -24.58
N HIS A 94 -2.44 -14.75 -23.86
CA HIS A 94 -2.90 -16.06 -24.35
C HIS A 94 -4.40 -16.08 -24.63
N HIS A 95 -5.20 -15.43 -23.79
CA HIS A 95 -6.64 -15.26 -23.99
C HIS A 95 -6.98 -14.26 -25.11
N ASN A 96 -5.97 -13.70 -25.79
CA ASN A 96 -6.09 -12.63 -26.77
C ASN A 96 -6.89 -11.44 -26.22
N LEU A 97 -6.73 -11.16 -24.92
CA LEU A 97 -7.34 -9.99 -24.32
C LEU A 97 -6.68 -8.76 -24.93
N LYS A 98 -7.49 -8.01 -25.64
CA LYS A 98 -7.14 -6.70 -26.16
C LYS A 98 -8.18 -5.76 -25.61
N ILE A 99 -7.69 -4.72 -24.98
CA ILE A 99 -8.53 -3.64 -24.54
C ILE A 99 -8.46 -2.60 -25.65
N THR A 100 -9.46 -2.60 -26.53
CA THR A 100 -9.46 -1.82 -27.78
C THR A 100 -9.83 -0.36 -27.55
N ASN A 101 -10.71 -0.06 -26.59
CA ASN A 101 -10.99 1.28 -26.08
C ASN A 101 -11.66 1.19 -24.69
N ALA A 102 -11.76 2.30 -23.95
CA ALA A 102 -12.46 2.34 -22.67
C ALA A 102 -14.00 2.26 -22.79
N GLU A 103 -14.52 2.27 -24.02
CA GLU A 103 -15.96 2.16 -24.31
C GLU A 103 -16.42 0.71 -24.53
N ASP A 104 -15.51 -0.22 -24.74
CA ASP A 104 -15.85 -1.62 -24.92
C ASP A 104 -16.19 -2.25 -23.57
N ASP A 105 -17.16 -3.16 -23.56
CA ASP A 105 -17.56 -3.88 -22.36
C ASP A 105 -16.57 -5.00 -21.99
N PHE A 106 -15.32 -4.60 -21.75
CA PHE A 106 -14.20 -5.49 -21.45
C PHE A 106 -14.53 -6.51 -20.37
N PHE A 107 -15.10 -6.05 -19.25
CA PHE A 107 -15.45 -6.87 -18.09
C PHE A 107 -16.69 -7.76 -18.30
N GLY A 108 -17.47 -7.52 -19.36
CA GLY A 108 -18.56 -8.39 -19.78
C GLY A 108 -18.11 -9.61 -20.60
N HIS A 109 -16.92 -9.55 -21.22
CA HIS A 109 -16.46 -10.60 -22.13
C HIS A 109 -16.14 -11.94 -21.43
N LYS A 110 -16.47 -13.04 -22.13
CA LYS A 110 -16.16 -14.41 -21.68
C LYS A 110 -14.66 -14.63 -21.50
N THR A 111 -13.84 -14.11 -22.40
CA THR A 111 -12.39 -14.23 -22.36
C THR A 111 -11.79 -13.54 -21.13
N TYR A 112 -12.33 -12.38 -20.72
CA TYR A 112 -11.91 -11.72 -19.49
C TYR A 112 -12.22 -12.59 -18.28
N ARG A 113 -13.43 -13.17 -18.23
CA ARG A 113 -13.85 -14.04 -17.13
C ARG A 113 -12.99 -15.29 -17.01
N GLU A 114 -12.65 -15.92 -18.13
CA GLU A 114 -11.77 -17.10 -18.17
C GLU A 114 -10.40 -16.75 -17.61
N TRP A 115 -9.79 -15.67 -18.10
CA TRP A 115 -8.51 -15.20 -17.59
C TRP A 115 -8.57 -14.81 -16.10
N ALA A 116 -9.59 -14.07 -15.65
CA ALA A 116 -9.73 -13.67 -14.26
C ALA A 116 -9.85 -14.89 -13.32
N ASN A 117 -10.53 -15.95 -13.75
CA ASN A 117 -10.61 -17.21 -13.01
C ASN A 117 -9.26 -17.95 -12.95
N ASP A 118 -8.49 -17.92 -14.04
CA ASP A 118 -7.13 -18.46 -14.05
C ASP A 118 -6.23 -17.69 -13.07
N VAL A 119 -6.32 -16.36 -13.06
CA VAL A 119 -5.59 -15.51 -12.10
C VAL A 119 -5.96 -15.88 -10.66
N LEU A 120 -7.25 -15.99 -10.34
CA LEU A 120 -7.70 -16.40 -9.01
C LEU A 120 -7.12 -17.78 -8.61
N THR A 121 -7.05 -18.71 -9.57
CA THR A 121 -6.45 -20.03 -9.37
C THR A 121 -4.94 -19.95 -9.11
N MET A 122 -4.20 -19.08 -9.82
CA MET A 122 -2.77 -18.83 -9.59
C MET A 122 -2.49 -18.34 -8.17
N PHE A 123 -3.43 -17.59 -7.59
CA PHE A 123 -3.38 -17.06 -6.23
C PHE A 123 -4.12 -17.92 -5.20
N GLN A 124 -4.40 -19.19 -5.51
CA GLN A 124 -5.01 -20.16 -4.58
C GLN A 124 -6.36 -19.69 -4.00
N GLY A 125 -7.11 -18.86 -4.74
CA GLY A 125 -8.37 -18.29 -4.27
C GLY A 125 -8.24 -17.00 -3.45
N ASP A 126 -7.05 -16.45 -3.27
CA ASP A 126 -6.87 -15.13 -2.66
C ASP A 126 -7.36 -14.04 -3.62
N HIS A 127 -8.58 -13.58 -3.37
CA HIS A 127 -9.24 -12.55 -4.17
C HIS A 127 -8.50 -11.21 -4.16
N VAL A 128 -7.92 -10.81 -3.02
CA VAL A 128 -7.30 -9.49 -2.88
C VAL A 128 -6.02 -9.42 -3.71
N VAL A 129 -5.16 -10.44 -3.60
CA VAL A 129 -3.92 -10.50 -4.39
C VAL A 129 -4.23 -10.70 -5.87
N ALA A 130 -5.24 -11.50 -6.21
CA ALA A 130 -5.67 -11.71 -7.59
C ALA A 130 -6.17 -10.42 -8.27
N GLN A 131 -7.02 -9.64 -7.59
CA GLN A 131 -7.53 -8.37 -8.12
C GLN A 131 -6.41 -7.35 -8.30
N TYR A 132 -5.48 -7.27 -7.35
CA TYR A 132 -4.30 -6.42 -7.48
C TYR A 132 -3.45 -6.82 -8.70
N ALA A 133 -3.23 -8.13 -8.92
CA ALA A 133 -2.51 -8.64 -10.08
C ALA A 133 -3.22 -8.30 -11.40
N ILE A 134 -4.56 -8.39 -11.44
CA ILE A 134 -5.37 -7.97 -12.59
C ILE A 134 -5.15 -6.49 -12.88
N ILE A 135 -5.31 -5.60 -11.89
CA ILE A 135 -5.10 -4.16 -12.10
C ILE A 135 -3.67 -3.88 -12.55
N LEU A 136 -2.68 -4.50 -11.92
CA LEU A 136 -1.28 -4.35 -12.30
C LEU A 136 -1.04 -4.73 -13.76
N THR A 137 -1.67 -5.81 -14.26
CA THR A 137 -1.61 -6.15 -15.69
C THR A 137 -2.32 -5.10 -16.52
N LEU A 138 -3.59 -4.78 -16.23
CA LEU A 138 -4.38 -3.84 -17.03
C LEU A 138 -3.71 -2.48 -17.18
N THR A 139 -3.08 -1.96 -16.12
CA THR A 139 -2.37 -0.67 -16.13
C THR A 139 -1.03 -0.72 -16.88
N ASN A 140 -0.35 -1.87 -16.92
CA ASN A 140 0.93 -2.00 -17.61
C ASN A 140 0.79 -2.34 -19.11
N GLU A 141 -0.35 -2.87 -19.51
CA GLU A 141 -0.60 -3.24 -20.90
C GLU A 141 -0.71 -2.01 -21.81
N HIS A 142 -0.08 -2.10 -22.99
CA HIS A 142 0.40 -1.01 -23.87
C HIS A 142 -0.60 0.10 -24.29
N PHE A 143 -1.86 0.03 -23.90
CA PHE A 143 -2.91 0.95 -24.30
C PHE A 143 -3.66 1.62 -23.14
N HIS A 144 -3.37 1.26 -21.88
CA HIS A 144 -4.18 1.70 -20.73
C HIS A 144 -3.31 2.17 -19.57
N ALA A 145 -2.93 3.45 -19.60
CA ALA A 145 -2.49 4.12 -18.38
C ALA A 145 -3.63 4.11 -17.34
N ASP A 146 -3.33 4.43 -16.09
CA ASP A 146 -4.27 4.43 -14.95
C ASP A 146 -5.66 5.02 -15.24
N MET A 147 -5.70 6.12 -16.00
CA MET A 147 -6.94 6.78 -16.43
C MET A 147 -7.84 5.88 -17.31
N GLY A 148 -7.24 5.08 -18.20
CA GLY A 148 -7.97 4.17 -19.09
C GLY A 148 -8.65 3.06 -18.32
N VAL A 149 -7.89 2.38 -17.44
CA VAL A 149 -8.42 1.32 -16.56
C VAL A 149 -9.53 1.87 -15.66
N ARG A 150 -9.33 3.08 -15.09
CA ARG A 150 -10.34 3.75 -14.27
C ARG A 150 -11.64 4.00 -15.03
N SER A 151 -11.55 4.55 -16.24
CA SER A 151 -12.72 4.85 -17.07
C SER A 151 -13.51 3.57 -17.42
N MET A 152 -12.80 2.48 -17.70
CA MET A 152 -13.43 1.18 -17.96
C MET A 152 -14.17 0.64 -16.73
N LEU A 153 -13.57 0.74 -15.54
CA LEU A 153 -14.20 0.30 -14.29
C LEU A 153 -15.44 1.12 -13.96
N GLU A 154 -15.37 2.45 -14.10
CA GLU A 154 -16.52 3.35 -13.89
C GLU A 154 -17.69 2.98 -14.81
N LYS A 155 -17.40 2.76 -16.09
CA LYS A 155 -18.38 2.31 -17.07
C LYS A 155 -18.96 0.94 -16.69
N ALA A 156 -18.12 -0.03 -16.35
CA ALA A 156 -18.56 -1.37 -16.00
C ALA A 156 -19.40 -1.41 -14.74
N ILE A 157 -19.07 -0.62 -13.71
CA ILE A 157 -19.86 -0.52 -12.48
C ILE A 157 -21.23 0.09 -12.79
N THR A 158 -21.29 1.05 -13.71
CA THR A 158 -22.56 1.63 -14.17
C THR A 158 -23.41 0.60 -14.94
N LEU A 159 -22.79 -0.22 -15.79
CA LEU A 159 -23.48 -1.28 -16.54
C LEU A 159 -23.89 -2.46 -15.65
N TYR A 160 -23.12 -2.75 -14.60
CA TYR A 160 -23.27 -3.93 -13.75
C TYR A 160 -23.21 -3.59 -12.25
N PRO A 161 -24.13 -2.78 -11.72
CA PRO A 161 -24.04 -2.23 -10.35
C PRO A 161 -24.10 -3.28 -9.23
N ILE A 162 -24.54 -4.51 -9.54
CA ILE A 162 -24.63 -5.63 -8.58
C ILE A 162 -23.37 -6.51 -8.54
N LYS A 163 -22.41 -6.29 -9.44
CA LYS A 163 -21.18 -7.08 -9.52
C LYS A 163 -20.15 -6.58 -8.52
N ARG A 164 -20.10 -7.23 -7.35
CA ARG A 164 -19.10 -6.96 -6.30
C ARG A 164 -17.66 -7.00 -6.83
N GLU A 165 -17.36 -7.93 -7.75
CA GLU A 165 -16.01 -8.04 -8.36
C GLU A 165 -15.49 -6.74 -8.96
N LEU A 166 -16.37 -5.86 -9.47
CA LEU A 166 -15.97 -4.59 -10.07
C LEU A 166 -15.64 -3.52 -9.02
N VAL A 167 -16.35 -3.55 -7.89
CA VAL A 167 -16.06 -2.70 -6.73
C VAL A 167 -14.73 -3.11 -6.12
N ASP A 168 -14.50 -4.41 -5.99
CA ASP A 168 -13.24 -4.90 -5.44
C ASP A 168 -12.04 -4.57 -6.36
N LEU A 169 -12.23 -4.59 -7.69
CA LEU A 169 -11.20 -4.13 -8.65
C LEU A 169 -10.94 -2.62 -8.56
N GLU A 170 -11.98 -1.83 -8.28
CA GLU A 170 -11.85 -0.40 -8.01
C GLU A 170 -11.05 -0.14 -6.73
N ASP A 171 -11.30 -0.89 -5.65
CA ASP A 171 -10.51 -0.81 -4.42
C ASP A 171 -9.06 -1.27 -4.65
N ALA A 172 -8.85 -2.33 -5.44
CA ALA A 172 -7.52 -2.77 -5.83
C ALA A 172 -6.77 -1.70 -6.65
N GLN A 173 -7.47 -0.93 -7.48
CA GLN A 173 -6.90 0.21 -8.21
C GLN A 173 -6.45 1.34 -7.29
N ILE A 174 -7.26 1.67 -6.28
CA ILE A 174 -6.88 2.66 -5.26
C ILE A 174 -5.62 2.21 -4.51
N LYS A 175 -5.59 0.94 -4.09
CA LYS A 175 -4.41 0.35 -3.44
C LYS A 175 -3.18 0.40 -4.33
N TYR A 176 -3.32 0.03 -5.61
CA TYR A 176 -2.23 0.07 -6.58
C TYR A 176 -1.63 1.48 -6.71
N TRP A 177 -2.45 2.52 -6.77
CA TRP A 177 -1.98 3.91 -6.82
C TRP A 177 -1.24 4.31 -5.55
N ALA A 178 -1.75 3.90 -4.38
CA ALA A 178 -1.10 4.17 -3.09
C ALA A 178 0.26 3.46 -2.98
N ASP A 179 0.32 2.16 -3.31
CA ASP A 179 1.54 1.34 -3.26
C ASP A 179 2.61 1.82 -4.26
N LYS A 180 2.19 2.44 -5.37
CA LYS A 180 3.08 3.05 -6.37
C LYS A 180 3.48 4.49 -6.05
N ASP A 181 3.05 5.02 -4.91
CA ASP A 181 3.26 6.41 -4.51
C ASP A 181 2.84 7.41 -5.61
N MET A 182 1.68 7.15 -6.22
CA MET A 182 1.14 8.04 -7.24
C MET A 182 0.91 9.43 -6.65
N LEU A 183 1.12 10.47 -7.46
CA LEU A 183 0.88 11.84 -7.01
C LEU A 183 -0.62 12.07 -6.77
N PRO A 184 -1.02 12.73 -5.66
CA PRO A 184 -2.42 13.07 -5.41
C PRO A 184 -3.06 13.86 -6.56
N SER A 185 -2.30 14.73 -7.23
CA SER A 185 -2.78 15.48 -8.40
C SER A 185 -3.13 14.61 -9.60
N ASN A 186 -2.50 13.44 -9.76
CA ASN A 186 -2.82 12.47 -10.81
C ASN A 186 -4.08 11.69 -10.43
N VAL A 187 -4.15 11.17 -9.21
CA VAL A 187 -5.32 10.44 -8.70
C VAL A 187 -6.56 11.34 -8.72
N PHE A 188 -6.42 12.61 -8.34
CA PHE A 188 -7.51 13.58 -8.40
C PHE A 188 -8.10 13.70 -9.82
N LYS A 189 -7.23 13.73 -10.83
CA LYS A 189 -7.65 13.77 -12.24
C LYS A 189 -8.27 12.45 -12.69
N TRP A 190 -7.73 11.31 -12.25
CA TRP A 190 -8.25 9.99 -12.62
C TRP A 190 -9.62 9.72 -11.99
N LEU A 191 -9.84 10.16 -10.75
CA LEU A 191 -11.16 10.16 -10.11
C LEU A 191 -12.13 11.16 -10.74
N ASN A 192 -11.68 11.97 -11.71
CA ASN A 192 -12.48 12.91 -12.48
C ASN A 192 -13.29 13.88 -11.61
N PHE A 193 -12.67 14.35 -10.53
CA PHE A 193 -13.26 15.38 -9.68
C PHE A 193 -13.49 16.67 -10.47
N ASN A 194 -14.72 17.18 -10.37
CA ASN A 194 -15.15 18.42 -10.97
C ASN A 194 -16.17 19.18 -10.11
N LYS A 195 -16.54 20.39 -10.53
CA LYS A 195 -17.43 21.28 -9.75
C LYS A 195 -18.77 20.64 -9.37
N ASP A 196 -19.26 19.70 -10.17
CA ASP A 196 -20.58 19.11 -10.00
C ASP A 196 -20.55 17.83 -9.14
N ASN A 197 -19.42 17.11 -9.11
CA ASN A 197 -19.28 15.83 -8.42
C ASN A 197 -18.25 15.82 -7.28
N VAL A 198 -17.63 16.95 -6.94
CA VAL A 198 -16.59 16.98 -5.89
C VAL A 198 -17.09 16.66 -4.49
N LEU A 199 -18.41 16.79 -4.28
CA LEU A 199 -19.08 16.39 -3.04
C LEU A 199 -19.69 14.99 -3.13
N ASP A 200 -19.41 14.25 -4.22
CA ASP A 200 -19.84 12.88 -4.36
C ASP A 200 -19.17 12.02 -3.28
N ARG A 201 -20.00 11.40 -2.43
CA ARG A 201 -19.52 10.64 -1.27
C ARG A 201 -18.63 9.45 -1.67
N ARG A 202 -18.89 8.83 -2.83
CA ARG A 202 -18.11 7.69 -3.30
C ARG A 202 -16.73 8.14 -3.78
N LEU A 203 -16.65 9.24 -4.54
CA LEU A 203 -15.36 9.78 -4.97
C LEU A 203 -14.54 10.29 -3.78
N LEU A 204 -15.17 10.95 -2.81
CA LEU A 204 -14.51 11.39 -1.57
C LEU A 204 -13.99 10.19 -0.75
N ALA A 205 -14.76 9.11 -0.65
CA ALA A 205 -14.31 7.89 0.03
C ALA A 205 -13.09 7.27 -0.67
N GLN A 206 -13.08 7.23 -2.01
CA GLN A 206 -11.95 6.73 -2.80
C GLN A 206 -10.70 7.58 -2.63
N TRP A 207 -10.85 8.90 -2.67
CA TRP A 207 -9.77 9.84 -2.40
C TRP A 207 -9.16 9.66 -1.01
N THR A 208 -10.02 9.54 -0.01
CA THR A 208 -9.61 9.31 1.38
C THR A 208 -8.87 7.99 1.51
N ALA A 209 -9.43 6.90 0.97
CA ALA A 209 -8.80 5.58 0.98
C ALA A 209 -7.42 5.59 0.31
N PHE A 210 -7.27 6.29 -0.82
CA PHE A 210 -5.98 6.46 -1.49
C PHE A 210 -4.96 7.16 -0.56
N LEU A 211 -5.32 8.28 0.05
CA LEU A 211 -4.40 9.02 0.93
C LEU A 211 -4.07 8.25 2.21
N THR A 212 -5.06 7.56 2.79
CA THR A 212 -4.85 6.69 3.96
C THR A 212 -3.89 5.55 3.64
N HIS A 213 -4.09 4.82 2.54
CA HIS A 213 -3.17 3.74 2.16
C HIS A 213 -1.79 4.26 1.80
N ARG A 214 -1.70 5.37 1.07
CA ARG A 214 -0.42 6.00 0.73
C ARG A 214 0.33 6.41 1.99
N HIS A 215 -0.40 6.89 2.99
CA HIS A 215 0.14 7.20 4.30
C HIS A 215 0.66 5.97 5.03
N GLU A 216 -0.15 4.91 5.14
CA GLU A 216 0.22 3.66 5.81
C GLU A 216 1.49 3.04 5.22
N ASN A 217 1.73 3.25 3.93
CA ASN A 217 2.91 2.79 3.21
C ASN A 217 4.09 3.78 3.24
N SER A 218 3.88 4.99 3.77
CA SER A 218 4.92 6.03 3.86
C SER A 218 5.68 5.93 5.19
N LEU A 219 6.99 6.17 5.15
CA LEU A 219 7.79 6.39 6.37
C LEU A 219 7.47 7.75 7.03
N ASP A 220 6.81 8.65 6.30
CA ASP A 220 6.36 9.95 6.76
C ASP A 220 4.96 9.84 7.40
N LYS A 221 4.92 9.90 8.74
CA LYS A 221 3.74 9.69 9.61
C LYS A 221 2.80 10.91 9.74
N ASP A 222 2.98 11.93 8.91
CA ASP A 222 2.24 13.18 9.03
C ASP A 222 0.90 13.28 8.25
N LEU A 223 0.43 12.30 7.47
CA LEU A 223 -0.78 12.45 6.59
C LEU A 223 -2.12 11.86 7.10
N VAL A 224 -2.24 11.32 8.33
CA VAL A 224 -3.52 10.77 8.87
C VAL A 224 -4.26 11.74 9.79
N ASP A 225 -4.25 13.01 9.45
CA ASP A 225 -5.25 13.91 10.03
C ASP A 225 -6.32 14.12 8.96
N ASP A 226 -7.59 13.90 9.31
CA ASP A 226 -8.73 14.17 8.42
C ASP A 226 -8.63 15.60 7.85
N GLU A 227 -8.15 16.56 8.67
CA GLU A 227 -7.89 17.93 8.24
C GLU A 227 -6.91 17.99 7.05
N LYS A 228 -5.83 17.20 7.08
CA LYS A 228 -4.83 17.16 5.99
C LYS A 228 -5.35 16.46 4.74
N VAL A 229 -6.22 15.46 4.87
CA VAL A 229 -6.89 14.81 3.73
C VAL A 229 -7.75 15.83 2.97
N TYR A 230 -8.57 16.60 3.70
CA TYR A 230 -9.40 17.65 3.11
C TYR A 230 -8.59 18.84 2.63
N GLU A 231 -7.54 19.24 3.34
CA GLU A 231 -6.63 20.31 2.91
C GLU A 231 -5.98 19.95 1.56
N MET A 232 -5.56 18.69 1.38
CA MET A 232 -5.01 18.22 0.10
C MET A 232 -6.06 18.25 -1.01
N LEU A 233 -7.29 17.83 -0.73
CA LEU A 233 -8.39 17.91 -1.70
C LEU A 233 -8.63 19.37 -2.13
N ILE A 234 -8.75 20.28 -1.17
CA ILE A 234 -8.94 21.72 -1.41
C ILE A 234 -7.77 22.31 -2.20
N LYS A 235 -6.52 21.92 -1.86
CA LYS A 235 -5.32 22.32 -2.60
C LYS A 235 -5.36 21.87 -4.06
N GLU A 236 -5.74 20.63 -4.34
CA GLU A 236 -5.88 20.15 -5.72
C GLU A 236 -7.02 20.86 -6.47
N MET A 237 -8.16 21.06 -5.81
CA MET A 237 -9.27 21.84 -6.37
C MET A 237 -8.87 23.29 -6.70
N ALA A 238 -8.12 23.96 -5.82
CA ALA A 238 -7.66 25.34 -6.01
C ALA A 238 -6.68 25.52 -7.17
N LYS A 239 -6.02 24.44 -7.62
CA LYS A 239 -5.21 24.47 -8.84
C LYS A 239 -6.07 24.51 -10.11
N MET A 240 -7.30 24.00 -10.03
CA MET A 240 -8.18 23.78 -11.20
C MET A 240 -9.34 24.79 -11.26
N TYR A 241 -9.74 25.34 -10.11
CA TYR A 241 -10.91 26.21 -9.99
C TYR A 241 -10.56 27.55 -9.35
N LYS A 242 -11.28 28.60 -9.74
CA LYS A 242 -11.16 29.90 -9.09
C LYS A 242 -11.72 29.80 -7.67
N THR A 243 -11.15 30.56 -6.75
CA THR A 243 -11.61 30.61 -5.34
C THR A 243 -13.12 30.88 -5.23
N SER A 244 -13.69 31.74 -6.09
CA SER A 244 -15.13 32.00 -6.11
C SER A 244 -15.96 30.74 -6.41
N ASP A 245 -15.50 29.88 -7.31
CA ASP A 245 -16.18 28.64 -7.63
C ASP A 245 -16.11 27.64 -6.47
N LEU A 246 -14.98 27.59 -5.76
CA LEU A 246 -14.81 26.75 -4.58
C LEU A 246 -15.73 27.17 -3.44
N VAL A 247 -15.83 28.48 -3.20
CA VAL A 247 -16.76 29.03 -2.21
C VAL A 247 -18.20 28.64 -2.55
N ASP A 248 -18.61 28.77 -3.82
CA ASP A 248 -19.95 28.38 -4.25
C ASP A 248 -20.23 26.88 -4.04
N ILE A 249 -19.23 26.01 -4.25
CA ILE A 249 -19.32 24.57 -3.99
C ILE A 249 -19.50 24.30 -2.50
N ILE A 250 -18.67 24.89 -1.64
CA ILE A 250 -18.72 24.71 -0.18
C ILE A 250 -20.06 25.22 0.37
N VAL A 251 -20.50 26.41 -0.03
CA VAL A 251 -21.79 26.97 0.39
C VAL A 251 -22.97 26.11 -0.08
N LYS A 252 -22.89 25.50 -1.27
CA LYS A 252 -23.90 24.53 -1.74
C LYS A 252 -23.88 23.24 -0.93
N ALA A 253 -22.72 22.77 -0.48
CA ALA A 253 -22.58 21.60 0.39
C ALA A 253 -23.30 21.84 1.73
N GLU A 254 -22.97 22.96 2.37
CA GLU A 254 -23.51 23.36 3.68
C GLU A 254 -25.04 23.55 3.64
N LYS A 255 -25.57 24.11 2.54
CA LYS A 255 -27.02 24.27 2.36
C LYS A 255 -27.77 22.97 2.03
N LYS A 256 -27.08 21.94 1.55
CA LYS A 256 -27.68 20.64 1.20
C LYS A 256 -27.73 19.67 2.38
N GLU A 257 -27.01 19.92 3.47
CA GLU A 257 -27.25 19.21 4.72
C GLU A 257 -28.63 19.64 5.26
N PRO A 258 -29.61 18.72 5.36
CA PRO A 258 -30.80 19.02 6.12
C PRO A 258 -30.35 19.28 7.56
N GLN A 259 -30.93 20.29 8.21
CA GLN A 259 -31.00 20.34 9.67
C GLN A 259 -31.75 19.09 10.15
N SER A 260 -31.04 17.97 10.23
CA SER A 260 -31.57 16.68 10.66
C SER A 260 -31.59 16.69 12.18
N THR A 261 -32.66 17.26 12.72
CA THR A 261 -33.08 16.96 14.07
C THR A 261 -33.36 15.47 14.18
N HIS A 262 -32.59 14.80 15.05
CA HIS A 262 -32.98 13.57 15.75
C HIS A 262 -32.81 12.23 14.98
N LEU A 263 -31.56 11.81 14.78
CA LEU A 263 -31.10 10.40 14.79
C LEU A 263 -29.55 10.38 14.71
N GLU A 264 -28.92 10.92 15.75
CA GLU A 264 -27.49 10.83 15.98
C GLU A 264 -27.25 9.72 17.01
N ASP A 265 -26.49 8.68 16.62
CA ASP A 265 -25.42 8.18 17.49
C ASP A 265 -24.43 7.20 16.84
N ASP A 266 -24.67 6.63 15.64
CA ASP A 266 -23.84 5.46 15.25
C ASP A 266 -22.90 5.56 14.03
N CYS A 267 -22.71 6.69 13.34
CA CYS A 267 -21.66 6.77 12.30
C CYS A 267 -21.10 8.19 12.11
N LEU A 268 -19.98 8.48 12.78
CA LEU A 268 -18.93 9.44 12.43
C LEU A 268 -19.37 10.89 12.11
N GLY A 269 -19.57 11.68 13.18
CA GLY A 269 -18.65 12.80 13.49
C GLY A 269 -18.44 13.91 12.46
N LEU A 270 -19.44 14.30 11.66
CA LEU A 270 -19.37 15.53 10.87
C LEU A 270 -19.71 16.73 11.75
N ARG A 271 -18.68 17.37 12.31
CA ARG A 271 -18.78 18.72 12.87
C ARG A 271 -17.70 19.56 12.20
N ILE A 272 -18.01 20.07 11.01
CA ILE A 272 -17.18 21.07 10.35
C ILE A 272 -17.29 22.34 11.20
N GLY A 273 -16.24 22.61 11.99
CA GLY A 273 -16.11 23.84 12.75
C GLY A 273 -16.00 25.02 11.79
N ALA A 274 -16.90 25.98 11.94
CA ALA A 274 -16.81 27.27 11.28
C ALA A 274 -15.51 27.99 11.69
N VAL A 275 -14.75 28.44 10.69
CA VAL A 275 -13.77 29.53 10.79
C VAL A 275 -14.22 30.65 9.87
#